data_AF-A0A1G6UT13-F1
#
_entry.id   AF-A0A1G6UT13-F1
#
_cell.length_a   1.000
_cell.length_b   1.000
_cell.length_c   1.000
_cell.angle_alpha   90.00
_cell.angle_beta   90.00
_cell.angle_gamma   90.00
#
_symmetry.space_group_name_H-M   'P 1'
#
loop_
_entity.id
_entity.type
_entity.pdbx_description
1 polymer ?
#
loop_
_entity_poly.entity_id
_entity_poly.type
_entity_poly.pdbx_seq_one_letter_code
_entity_poly.pdbx_strand_id
1 'polypeptide(L)'
;MSSRNQQKNSRQYWQTQQGLYGQNRGQLILISVITLGILLIGITLVLNGFLFAESMESEGVPEGGNEIESVQQMVYTEYGELLIRSNRYDSGDDFGDATTQAKNAIRMQESDAQGQILRISKADEISGKQIRQTSESDFNGPTGDWSINATDVRRFQIAVNQPSDLHGVGSITSTELNDAFHINIIDDSGNVWTVYMAEYGSDAVIAVDDGSGPTKQYEADDSLTLDVVTGSVNETGTESVDRVNIYDYVSNLDLSSSKYTISFKNTNEIEGKYTLTVPEGGFEESGSPDPKNAIYSSTFDLTYESPGYDYEGEIRIAPCSRSDTRCLSYIRAGGT
;
A
#
# COMPACT_ATOMS: atom_id res chain seq x y z
N MET A 1 -9.31 61.04 61.12
CA MET A 1 -8.41 61.33 62.27
C MET A 1 -8.86 60.49 63.45
N SER A 2 -8.07 59.82 64.28
CA SER A 2 -6.67 59.42 64.28
C SER A 2 -6.55 58.52 65.53
N SER A 3 -6.01 57.31 65.35
CA SER A 3 -5.17 56.60 66.32
C SER A 3 -5.74 56.15 67.68
N ARG A 4 -5.63 54.82 67.89
CA ARG A 4 -4.76 54.16 68.89
C ARG A 4 -5.35 53.64 70.22
N ASN A 5 -4.84 52.43 70.49
CA ASN A 5 -4.46 51.80 71.75
C ASN A 5 -5.56 51.07 72.53
N GLN A 6 -5.60 49.73 72.47
CA GLN A 6 -4.80 48.79 73.30
C GLN A 6 -4.89 49.10 74.81
N GLN A 7 -5.60 48.27 75.58
CA GLN A 7 -5.05 47.10 76.30
C GLN A 7 -6.00 46.65 77.44
N LYS A 8 -5.98 45.33 77.70
CA LYS A 8 -6.18 44.68 79.01
C LYS A 8 -7.59 44.67 79.63
N ASN A 9 -8.22 43.49 79.60
CA ASN A 9 -8.31 42.58 80.74
C ASN A 9 -9.25 41.43 80.36
N SER A 10 -8.79 40.20 80.22
CA SER A 10 -8.34 39.28 81.27
C SER A 10 -9.49 38.85 82.20
N ARG A 11 -9.62 37.51 82.31
CA ARG A 11 -10.52 36.70 83.15
C ARG A 11 -11.84 36.30 82.47
N GLN A 12 -11.80 35.12 81.88
CA GLN A 12 -12.10 33.83 82.54
C GLN A 12 -13.61 33.67 82.64
N TYR A 13 -14.19 32.91 81.71
CA TYR A 13 -14.31 31.45 81.85
C TYR A 13 -14.96 31.13 83.18
N TRP A 14 -16.22 30.71 83.16
CA TRP A 14 -16.57 29.35 83.54
C TRP A 14 -17.96 28.97 83.02
N GLN A 15 -17.96 27.79 82.40
CA GLN A 15 -19.06 26.82 82.37
C GLN A 15 -20.17 27.13 81.35
N THR A 16 -20.55 26.20 80.49
CA THR A 16 -20.86 24.83 80.91
C THR A 16 -20.57 23.83 79.79
N GLN A 17 -19.83 22.78 80.18
CA GLN A 17 -19.75 21.52 79.48
C GLN A 17 -21.14 20.96 79.24
N GLN A 18 -21.55 20.89 77.98
CA GLN A 18 -22.45 19.87 77.50
C GLN A 18 -21.95 19.43 76.14
N GLY A 19 -21.40 18.22 76.05
CA GLY A 19 -21.11 17.58 74.76
C GLY A 19 -19.79 16.82 74.72
N LEU A 20 -19.58 15.81 75.57
CA LEU A 20 -18.37 14.98 75.48
C LEU A 20 -18.59 13.46 75.56
N TYR A 21 -19.80 12.95 75.32
CA TYR A 21 -20.01 11.48 75.17
C TYR A 21 -20.84 11.05 73.95
N GLY A 22 -21.04 11.95 72.98
CA GLY A 22 -21.55 11.62 71.63
C GLY A 22 -20.61 12.01 70.49
N GLN A 23 -19.72 12.98 70.73
CA GLN A 23 -18.83 13.53 69.71
C GLN A 23 -17.62 12.63 69.38
N ASN A 24 -17.16 11.77 70.30
CA ASN A 24 -15.98 10.92 70.06
C ASN A 24 -16.23 9.74 69.10
N ARG A 25 -17.44 9.16 69.03
CA ARG A 25 -17.74 8.09 68.04
C ARG A 25 -18.08 8.67 66.68
N GLY A 26 -18.82 9.78 66.64
CA GLY A 26 -19.07 10.52 65.41
C GLY A 26 -17.78 11.06 64.78
N GLN A 27 -16.86 11.60 65.58
CA GLN A 27 -15.53 12.02 65.10
C GLN A 27 -14.64 10.85 64.71
N LEU A 28 -14.65 9.71 65.42
CA LEU A 28 -13.89 8.53 65.00
C LEU A 28 -14.39 7.95 63.67
N ILE A 29 -15.72 7.94 63.44
CA ILE A 29 -16.28 7.53 62.16
C ILE A 29 -15.96 8.58 61.07
N LEU A 30 -16.06 9.87 61.37
CA LEU A 30 -15.74 10.94 60.42
C LEU A 30 -14.26 10.91 60.01
N ILE A 31 -13.34 10.74 60.97
CA ILE A 31 -11.92 10.60 60.71
C ILE A 31 -11.67 9.34 59.87
N SER A 32 -12.31 8.21 60.20
CA SER A 32 -12.16 6.97 59.43
C SER A 32 -12.63 7.13 57.98
N VAL A 33 -13.78 7.76 57.75
CA VAL A 33 -14.32 7.99 56.39
C VAL A 33 -13.45 8.95 55.59
N ILE A 34 -12.92 10.01 56.23
CA ILE A 34 -12.00 10.96 55.58
C ILE A 34 -10.67 10.28 55.24
N THR A 35 -10.09 9.49 56.15
CA THR A 35 -8.85 8.75 55.88
C THR A 35 -9.03 7.73 54.76
N LEU A 36 -10.17 7.03 54.72
CA LEU A 36 -10.51 6.09 53.64
C LEU A 36 -10.72 6.81 52.31
N GLY A 37 -11.34 8.00 52.32
CA GLY A 37 -11.47 8.85 51.14
C GLY A 37 -10.12 9.33 50.61
N ILE A 38 -9.20 9.75 51.48
CA ILE A 38 -7.84 10.17 51.08
C ILE A 38 -7.05 8.97 50.52
N LEU A 39 -7.17 7.79 51.12
CA LEU A 39 -6.55 6.57 50.59
C LEU A 39 -7.10 6.20 49.22
N LEU A 40 -8.43 6.27 49.02
CA LEU A 40 -9.05 6.01 47.72
C LEU A 40 -8.61 7.03 46.68
N ILE A 41 -8.55 8.32 47.01
CA ILE A 41 -8.05 9.36 46.11
C ILE A 41 -6.57 9.10 45.77
N GLY A 42 -5.75 8.70 46.74
CA GLY A 42 -4.35 8.33 46.52
C GLY A 42 -4.22 7.10 45.60
N ILE A 43 -5.04 6.07 45.81
CA ILE A 43 -5.10 4.89 44.94
C ILE A 43 -5.56 5.28 43.54
N THR A 44 -6.58 6.14 43.39
CA THR A 44 -7.03 6.65 42.09
C THR A 44 -5.97 7.51 41.40
N LEU A 45 -5.19 8.31 42.14
CA LEU A 45 -4.08 9.08 41.58
C LEU A 45 -2.93 8.18 41.13
N VAL A 46 -2.62 7.12 41.88
CA VAL A 46 -1.64 6.10 41.48
C VAL A 46 -2.17 5.26 40.31
N LEU A 47 -3.46 4.93 40.27
CA LEU A 47 -4.08 4.22 39.15
C LEU A 47 -4.15 5.10 37.89
N ASN A 48 -4.48 6.38 38.04
CA ASN A 48 -4.45 7.33 36.93
C ASN A 48 -3.01 7.62 36.49
N GLY A 49 -2.05 7.60 37.40
CA GLY A 49 -0.62 7.66 37.09
C GLY A 49 -0.10 6.39 36.43
N PHE A 50 -0.64 5.22 36.80
CA PHE A 50 -0.35 3.95 36.14
C PHE A 50 -1.02 3.86 34.78
N LEU A 51 -2.24 4.39 34.61
CA LEU A 51 -2.89 4.53 33.30
C LEU A 51 -2.21 5.59 32.42
N PHE A 52 -1.61 6.63 33.01
CA PHE A 52 -0.78 7.58 32.26
C PHE A 52 0.59 7.01 31.92
N ALA A 53 1.17 6.18 32.79
CA ALA A 53 2.38 5.40 32.49
C ALA A 53 2.08 4.30 31.48
N GLU A 54 0.92 3.67 31.53
CA GLU A 54 0.41 2.73 30.54
C GLU A 54 0.03 3.46 29.26
N SER A 55 -0.33 4.76 29.27
CA SER A 55 -0.41 5.55 28.03
C SER A 55 0.96 5.98 27.48
N MET A 56 2.04 5.88 28.25
CA MET A 56 3.43 6.02 27.78
C MET A 56 4.12 4.67 27.51
N GLU A 57 3.52 3.56 27.93
CA GLU A 57 4.02 2.19 27.74
C GLU A 57 3.11 1.36 26.80
N SER A 58 1.93 1.88 26.44
CA SER A 58 1.00 1.37 25.40
C SER A 58 1.12 2.13 24.07
N GLU A 59 1.88 3.23 24.02
CA GLU A 59 2.65 3.60 22.82
C GLU A 59 4.05 2.97 22.87
N GLY A 60 4.21 1.94 23.73
CA GLY A 60 5.27 0.96 23.62
C GLY A 60 5.15 0.26 22.27
N VAL A 61 5.91 0.77 21.32
CA VAL A 61 6.53 -0.01 20.26
C VAL A 61 6.74 -1.45 20.77
N PRO A 62 6.04 -2.44 20.20
CA PRO A 62 6.16 -3.81 20.68
C PRO A 62 7.61 -4.27 20.48
N GLU A 63 8.20 -4.81 21.55
CA GLU A 63 9.54 -5.43 21.64
C GLU A 63 10.23 -5.67 20.29
N GLY A 64 11.04 -4.70 19.83
CA GLY A 64 12.15 -4.82 18.88
C GLY A 64 11.87 -5.29 17.44
N GLY A 65 11.01 -6.30 17.23
CA GLY A 65 10.68 -6.86 15.92
C GLY A 65 9.67 -6.02 15.15
N ASN A 66 8.67 -5.45 15.84
CA ASN A 66 7.61 -4.69 15.19
C ASN A 66 8.07 -3.28 14.79
N GLU A 67 9.05 -2.70 15.50
CA GLU A 67 9.61 -1.39 15.14
C GLU A 67 10.31 -1.45 13.77
N ILE A 68 11.21 -2.42 13.61
CA ILE A 68 11.96 -2.62 12.37
C ILE A 68 11.01 -2.94 11.22
N GLU A 69 10.03 -3.82 11.42
CA GLU A 69 9.03 -4.14 10.40
C GLU A 69 8.19 -2.90 10.02
N SER A 70 7.81 -2.07 11.00
CA SER A 70 7.07 -0.84 10.75
C SER A 70 7.89 0.19 9.95
N VAL A 71 9.18 0.32 10.26
CA VAL A 71 10.12 1.18 9.53
C VAL A 71 10.33 0.66 8.11
N GLN A 72 10.55 -0.65 7.94
CA GLN A 72 10.67 -1.26 6.62
C GLN A 72 9.41 -1.06 5.78
N GLN A 73 8.22 -1.26 6.36
CA GLN A 73 6.95 -1.07 5.68
C GLN A 73 6.71 0.40 5.31
N MET A 74 7.06 1.33 6.19
CA MET A 74 6.99 2.76 5.93
C MET A 74 7.90 3.14 4.77
N VAL A 75 9.17 2.74 4.82
CA VAL A 75 10.15 2.99 3.75
C VAL A 75 9.68 2.38 2.43
N TYR A 76 9.20 1.14 2.43
CA TYR A 76 8.66 0.48 1.24
C TYR A 76 7.47 1.24 0.65
N THR A 77 6.57 1.73 1.49
CA THR A 77 5.37 2.47 1.05
C THR A 77 5.75 3.82 0.45
N GLU A 78 6.49 4.63 1.19
CA GLU A 78 6.88 6.00 0.79
C GLU A 78 7.72 5.99 -0.51
N TYR A 79 8.76 5.16 -0.56
CA TYR A 79 9.59 5.07 -1.77
C TYR A 79 8.90 4.30 -2.90
N GLY A 80 7.99 3.37 -2.59
CA GLY A 80 7.15 2.72 -3.59
C GLY A 80 6.23 3.70 -4.32
N GLU A 81 5.59 4.60 -3.58
CA GLU A 81 4.78 5.69 -4.16
C GLU A 81 5.61 6.64 -5.01
N LEU A 82 6.84 6.96 -4.57
CA LEU A 82 7.75 7.78 -5.34
C LEU A 82 8.21 7.08 -6.62
N LEU A 83 8.51 5.78 -6.58
CA LEU A 83 8.84 5.00 -7.76
C LEU A 83 7.67 4.99 -8.76
N ILE A 84 6.43 4.87 -8.29
CA ILE A 84 5.24 5.02 -9.14
C ILE A 84 5.18 6.40 -9.78
N ARG A 85 5.37 7.44 -8.98
CA ARG A 85 5.30 8.82 -9.43
C ARG A 85 6.38 9.13 -10.47
N SER A 86 7.63 8.75 -10.21
CA SER A 86 8.75 8.95 -11.13
C SER A 86 8.50 8.22 -12.46
N ASN A 87 8.06 6.96 -12.40
CA ASN A 87 7.72 6.22 -13.61
C ASN A 87 6.52 6.86 -14.34
N ARG A 88 5.51 7.37 -13.63
CA ARG A 88 4.33 8.04 -14.23
C ARG A 88 4.68 9.32 -14.99
N TYR A 89 5.62 10.13 -14.53
CA TYR A 89 5.90 11.42 -15.15
C TYR A 89 7.07 11.42 -16.16
N ASP A 90 7.55 10.25 -16.58
CA ASP A 90 8.59 10.08 -17.63
C ASP A 90 9.80 10.99 -17.39
N SER A 91 10.16 11.13 -16.12
CA SER A 91 11.02 12.23 -15.73
C SER A 91 12.50 11.88 -15.77
N GLY A 92 12.89 10.69 -16.26
CA GLY A 92 14.22 10.23 -16.73
C GLY A 92 15.47 10.57 -15.89
N ASP A 93 15.58 11.81 -15.48
CA ASP A 93 16.55 12.49 -14.63
C ASP A 93 16.08 12.72 -13.17
N ASP A 94 14.81 12.49 -12.82
CA ASP A 94 14.19 12.98 -11.55
C ASP A 94 14.03 11.91 -10.45
N PHE A 95 14.50 10.67 -10.62
CA PHE A 95 14.49 9.72 -9.49
C PHE A 95 15.47 10.13 -8.39
N GLY A 96 16.57 10.81 -8.75
CA GLY A 96 17.49 11.39 -7.76
C GLY A 96 16.84 12.47 -6.90
N ASP A 97 16.01 13.30 -7.51
CA ASP A 97 15.26 14.38 -6.86
C ASP A 97 14.06 13.83 -6.07
N ALA A 98 13.33 12.85 -6.60
CA ALA A 98 12.30 12.10 -5.88
C ALA A 98 12.87 11.34 -4.68
N THR A 99 14.02 10.70 -4.83
CA THR A 99 14.78 10.06 -3.73
C THR A 99 15.19 11.09 -2.68
N THR A 100 15.62 12.28 -3.10
CA THR A 100 15.97 13.36 -2.16
C THR A 100 14.73 13.85 -1.39
N GLN A 101 13.57 13.95 -2.06
CA GLN A 101 12.29 14.27 -1.41
C GLN A 101 11.86 13.19 -0.42
N ALA A 102 11.97 11.90 -0.77
CA ALA A 102 11.73 10.76 0.13
C ALA A 102 12.56 10.87 1.42
N LYS A 103 13.87 11.08 1.24
CA LYS A 103 14.81 11.23 2.35
C LYS A 103 14.43 12.40 3.24
N ASN A 104 13.94 13.50 2.67
CA ASN A 104 13.51 14.66 3.44
C ASN A 104 12.20 14.40 4.19
N ALA A 105 11.23 13.70 3.60
CA ALA A 105 9.98 13.31 4.26
C ALA A 105 10.25 12.42 5.48
N ILE A 106 11.09 11.39 5.29
CA ILE A 106 11.46 10.45 6.35
C ILE A 106 12.26 11.15 7.45
N ARG A 107 13.21 12.03 7.10
CA ARG A 107 13.94 12.86 8.09
C ARG A 107 13.04 13.78 8.90
N MET A 108 11.98 14.34 8.30
CA MET A 108 11.03 15.16 9.06
C MET A 108 10.27 14.32 10.08
N GLN A 109 9.87 13.10 9.70
CA GLN A 109 9.21 12.15 10.60
C GLN A 109 10.14 11.66 11.72
N GLU A 110 11.43 11.46 11.44
CA GLU A 110 12.45 11.15 12.45
C GLU A 110 12.72 12.30 13.41
N SER A 111 12.70 13.56 12.94
CA SER A 111 12.91 14.72 13.81
C SER A 111 11.84 14.82 14.91
N ASP A 112 10.67 14.24 14.69
CA ASP A 112 9.59 14.16 15.68
C ASP A 112 9.79 12.98 16.66
N ALA A 113 10.55 11.96 16.27
CA ALA A 113 10.91 10.79 17.09
C ALA A 113 12.22 11.03 17.87
N GLN A 114 12.10 11.57 19.08
CA GLN A 114 13.24 11.95 19.93
C GLN A 114 14.22 10.78 20.19
N GLY A 115 15.34 10.76 19.48
CA GLY A 115 16.49 9.87 19.75
C GLY A 115 16.61 8.63 18.85
N GLN A 116 15.84 8.56 17.76
CA GLN A 116 16.00 7.55 16.72
C GLN A 116 16.80 8.12 15.55
N ILE A 117 17.68 7.32 14.94
CA ILE A 117 18.43 7.69 13.75
C ILE A 117 18.10 6.70 12.65
N LEU A 118 17.53 7.18 11.55
CA LEU A 118 17.36 6.37 10.35
C LEU A 118 18.19 6.96 9.21
N ARG A 119 18.99 6.09 8.58
CA ARG A 119 19.83 6.45 7.44
C ARG A 119 19.42 5.58 6.26
N ILE A 120 19.18 6.25 5.14
CA ILE A 120 18.81 5.60 3.89
C ILE A 120 19.76 6.06 2.79
N SER A 121 20.52 5.13 2.22
CA SER A 121 21.34 5.35 1.04
C SER A 121 20.82 4.52 -0.13
N LYS A 122 20.95 5.05 -1.35
CA LYS A 122 20.66 4.26 -2.55
C LYS A 122 21.89 3.40 -2.80
N ALA A 123 21.70 2.08 -2.80
CA ALA A 123 22.75 1.10 -3.03
C ALA A 123 22.90 0.80 -4.53
N ASP A 124 21.77 0.53 -5.19
CA ASP A 124 21.72 0.13 -6.59
C ASP A 124 20.43 0.58 -7.28
N GLU A 125 20.47 0.69 -8.60
CA GLU A 125 19.31 1.02 -9.43
C GLU A 125 19.41 0.30 -10.78
N ILE A 126 18.34 -0.42 -11.12
CA ILE A 126 18.19 -1.09 -12.40
C ILE A 126 17.22 -0.26 -13.24
N SER A 127 17.70 0.23 -14.37
CA SER A 127 16.87 0.92 -15.36
C SER A 127 16.00 -0.07 -16.15
N GLY A 128 14.89 0.43 -16.65
CA GLY A 128 13.92 -0.32 -17.41
C GLY A 128 13.15 0.55 -18.39
N LYS A 129 12.18 -0.08 -19.05
CA LYS A 129 11.24 0.57 -19.95
C LYS A 129 9.82 0.35 -19.47
N GLN A 130 9.02 1.40 -19.51
CA GLN A 130 7.58 1.32 -19.28
C GLN A 130 6.86 1.56 -20.61
N ILE A 131 6.04 0.61 -21.01
CA ILE A 131 5.13 0.74 -22.15
C ILE A 131 3.76 1.03 -21.56
N ARG A 132 3.14 2.12 -21.98
CA ARG A 132 1.90 2.58 -21.37
C ARG A 132 1.02 3.36 -22.33
N GLN A 133 -0.25 3.33 -21.99
CA GLN A 133 -1.27 4.20 -22.50
C GLN A 133 -2.03 4.81 -21.33
N THR A 134 -1.98 6.14 -21.23
CA THR A 134 -2.60 6.89 -20.11
C THR A 134 -3.93 7.53 -20.49
N SER A 135 -4.18 7.72 -21.79
CA SER A 135 -5.47 8.15 -22.33
C SER A 135 -6.39 6.95 -22.51
N GLU A 136 -7.69 7.17 -22.42
CA GLU A 136 -8.72 6.19 -22.76
C GLU A 136 -8.80 6.14 -24.28
N SER A 137 -8.33 5.03 -24.85
CA SER A 137 -8.29 4.81 -26.29
C SER A 137 -8.09 3.32 -26.59
N ASP A 138 -8.22 2.95 -27.85
CA ASP A 138 -7.78 1.66 -28.39
C ASP A 138 -6.32 1.36 -28.05
N PHE A 139 -5.97 0.08 -27.94
CA PHE A 139 -4.61 -0.35 -27.60
C PHE A 139 -3.70 -0.45 -28.83
N ASN A 140 -4.05 0.21 -29.93
CA ASN A 140 -3.38 0.07 -31.20
C ASN A 140 -1.90 0.47 -31.12
N GLY A 141 -1.03 -0.40 -31.64
CA GLY A 141 0.32 -0.05 -32.00
C GLY A 141 0.34 0.82 -33.27
N PRO A 142 1.52 1.22 -33.76
CA PRO A 142 1.65 2.04 -34.96
C PRO A 142 0.99 1.46 -36.22
N THR A 143 0.79 0.14 -36.27
CA THR A 143 0.17 -0.59 -37.39
C THR A 143 -1.00 -1.49 -36.99
N GLY A 144 -1.59 -1.29 -35.80
CA GLY A 144 -2.62 -2.18 -35.22
C GLY A 144 -2.03 -3.10 -34.15
N ASP A 145 -2.37 -4.39 -34.20
CA ASP A 145 -1.82 -5.41 -33.30
C ASP A 145 -0.30 -5.34 -33.15
N TRP A 146 0.18 -5.67 -31.96
CA TRP A 146 1.59 -5.56 -31.63
C TRP A 146 2.07 -6.61 -30.66
N SER A 147 3.38 -6.72 -30.53
CA SER A 147 4.00 -7.68 -29.62
C SER A 147 5.31 -7.14 -29.08
N ILE A 148 5.68 -7.65 -27.91
CA ILE A 148 6.97 -7.38 -27.28
C ILE A 148 7.62 -8.69 -26.89
N ASN A 149 8.92 -8.81 -27.13
CA ASN A 149 9.73 -9.84 -26.52
C ASN A 149 10.20 -9.31 -25.18
N ALA A 150 9.80 -9.97 -24.10
CA ALA A 150 10.03 -9.51 -22.76
C ALA A 150 10.60 -10.61 -21.86
N THR A 151 11.23 -10.16 -20.79
CA THR A 151 11.72 -10.97 -19.67
C THR A 151 11.35 -10.26 -18.39
N ASP A 152 10.89 -11.00 -17.37
CA ASP A 152 10.58 -10.45 -16.04
C ASP A 152 9.68 -9.18 -16.13
N VAL A 153 8.55 -9.30 -16.83
CA VAL A 153 7.57 -8.20 -16.92
C VAL A 153 6.97 -7.96 -15.53
N ARG A 154 6.94 -6.70 -15.14
CA ARG A 154 6.36 -6.25 -13.87
C ARG A 154 5.24 -5.26 -14.11
N ARG A 155 4.26 -5.31 -13.21
CA ARG A 155 3.10 -4.40 -13.18
C ARG A 155 2.41 -4.27 -14.54
N PHE A 156 2.05 -5.41 -15.12
CA PHE A 156 1.25 -5.41 -16.36
C PHE A 156 -0.22 -5.21 -16.01
N GLN A 157 -0.66 -3.96 -16.01
CA GLN A 157 -2.04 -3.60 -15.73
C GLN A 157 -2.81 -3.18 -16.96
N ILE A 158 -4.09 -3.52 -16.98
CA ILE A 158 -5.08 -3.11 -17.97
C ILE A 158 -6.27 -2.57 -17.19
N ALA A 159 -6.73 -1.38 -17.53
CA ALA A 159 -7.89 -0.74 -16.92
C ALA A 159 -8.90 -0.36 -18.00
N VAL A 160 -10.15 -0.74 -17.77
CA VAL A 160 -11.30 -0.53 -18.65
C VAL A 160 -12.38 0.19 -17.84
N ASN A 161 -12.99 1.23 -18.41
CA ASN A 161 -13.88 2.12 -17.67
C ASN A 161 -15.34 1.69 -17.65
N GLN A 162 -15.74 0.77 -18.51
CA GLN A 162 -17.08 0.19 -18.52
C GLN A 162 -17.08 -1.06 -19.42
N PRO A 163 -17.97 -2.02 -19.19
CA PRO A 163 -18.07 -3.22 -20.03
C PRO A 163 -18.19 -2.93 -21.53
N SER A 164 -18.93 -1.89 -21.92
CA SER A 164 -19.13 -1.52 -23.33
C SER A 164 -17.88 -0.98 -24.05
N ASP A 165 -16.79 -0.77 -23.33
CA ASP A 165 -15.48 -0.47 -23.92
C ASP A 165 -14.78 -1.74 -24.43
N LEU A 166 -15.39 -2.92 -24.25
CA LEU A 166 -14.92 -4.23 -24.73
C LEU A 166 -15.82 -4.74 -25.84
N HIS A 167 -15.29 -5.64 -26.67
CA HIS A 167 -16.09 -6.33 -27.68
C HIS A 167 -17.12 -7.28 -27.08
N GLY A 168 -18.37 -7.14 -27.52
CA GLY A 168 -19.49 -7.99 -27.14
C GLY A 168 -19.45 -9.38 -27.75
N VAL A 169 -19.46 -10.42 -26.92
CA VAL A 169 -19.48 -11.83 -27.34
C VAL A 169 -20.78 -12.53 -26.94
N GLY A 170 -21.24 -13.46 -27.78
CA GLY A 170 -22.45 -14.25 -27.52
C GLY A 170 -22.22 -15.48 -26.63
N SER A 171 -20.97 -15.94 -26.49
CA SER A 171 -20.60 -17.06 -25.61
C SER A 171 -19.11 -17.08 -25.29
N ILE A 172 -18.73 -17.73 -24.19
CA ILE A 172 -17.33 -17.94 -23.79
C ILE A 172 -16.78 -19.17 -24.53
N THR A 173 -16.48 -19.01 -25.82
CA THR A 173 -15.89 -20.04 -26.69
C THR A 173 -14.75 -19.44 -27.49
N SER A 174 -13.79 -20.27 -27.93
CA SER A 174 -12.64 -19.76 -28.70
C SER A 174 -13.08 -19.03 -29.98
N THR A 175 -14.16 -19.48 -30.63
CA THR A 175 -14.65 -18.84 -31.86
C THR A 175 -15.09 -17.40 -31.62
N GLU A 176 -15.87 -17.15 -30.58
CA GLU A 176 -16.38 -15.81 -30.26
C GLU A 176 -15.28 -14.94 -29.64
N LEU A 177 -14.49 -15.49 -28.71
CA LEU A 177 -13.46 -14.74 -28.00
C LEU A 177 -12.25 -14.36 -28.88
N ASN A 178 -12.03 -15.06 -30.00
CA ASN A 178 -10.97 -14.71 -30.94
C ASN A 178 -11.21 -13.39 -31.68
N ASP A 179 -12.44 -12.88 -31.68
CA ASP A 179 -12.78 -11.55 -32.21
C ASP A 179 -12.68 -10.46 -31.11
N ALA A 180 -12.65 -10.84 -29.83
CA ALA A 180 -12.45 -9.92 -28.72
C ALA A 180 -10.96 -9.58 -28.50
N PHE A 181 -10.69 -8.53 -27.72
CA PHE A 181 -9.34 -8.20 -27.29
C PHE A 181 -8.73 -9.36 -26.49
N HIS A 182 -7.49 -9.71 -26.82
CA HIS A 182 -6.77 -10.72 -26.08
C HIS A 182 -5.26 -10.53 -26.10
N ILE A 183 -4.63 -11.09 -25.08
CA ILE A 183 -3.20 -11.11 -24.90
C ILE A 183 -2.71 -12.54 -24.97
N ASN A 184 -1.80 -12.81 -25.91
CA ASN A 184 -1.08 -14.07 -25.99
C ASN A 184 0.27 -13.92 -25.31
N ILE A 185 0.53 -14.73 -24.29
CA ILE A 185 1.84 -14.91 -23.68
C ILE A 185 2.42 -16.18 -24.29
N ILE A 186 3.55 -16.07 -24.97
CA ILE A 186 4.16 -17.16 -25.74
C ILE A 186 5.54 -17.43 -25.14
N ASP A 187 5.76 -18.63 -24.60
CA ASP A 187 7.08 -19.00 -24.07
C ASP A 187 8.08 -19.40 -25.18
N ASP A 188 9.34 -19.59 -24.81
CA ASP A 188 10.41 -20.03 -25.71
C ASP A 188 10.16 -21.44 -26.33
N SER A 189 9.23 -22.23 -25.76
CA SER A 189 8.83 -23.54 -26.30
C SER A 189 7.66 -23.44 -27.28
N GLY A 190 7.10 -22.25 -27.48
CA GLY A 190 5.95 -21.99 -28.34
C GLY A 190 4.59 -22.34 -27.71
N ASN A 191 4.55 -22.60 -26.41
CA ASN A 191 3.28 -22.72 -25.68
C ASN A 191 2.63 -21.34 -25.60
N VAL A 192 1.31 -21.29 -25.77
CA VAL A 192 0.54 -20.05 -25.80
C VAL A 192 -0.48 -20.07 -24.68
N TRP A 193 -0.50 -18.99 -23.91
CA TRP A 193 -1.53 -18.70 -22.93
C TRP A 193 -2.26 -17.45 -23.35
N THR A 194 -3.58 -17.51 -23.41
CA THR A 194 -4.39 -16.40 -23.87
C THR A 194 -5.26 -15.87 -22.75
N VAL A 195 -5.15 -14.57 -22.49
CA VAL A 195 -6.04 -13.83 -21.60
C VAL A 195 -6.96 -12.99 -22.46
N TYR A 196 -8.25 -13.28 -22.40
CA TYR A 196 -9.31 -12.59 -23.11
C TYR A 196 -9.99 -11.57 -22.20
N MET A 197 -10.34 -10.42 -22.74
CA MET A 197 -11.26 -9.47 -22.12
C MET A 197 -12.38 -9.16 -23.11
N ALA A 198 -13.63 -9.36 -22.69
CA ALA A 198 -14.79 -9.20 -23.56
C ALA A 198 -15.99 -8.69 -22.75
N GLU A 199 -16.97 -8.09 -23.43
CA GLU A 199 -18.30 -7.85 -22.87
C GLU A 199 -19.17 -9.11 -23.10
N TYR A 200 -19.77 -9.64 -22.05
CA TYR A 200 -20.71 -10.76 -22.14
C TYR A 200 -22.03 -10.38 -21.48
N GLY A 201 -23.06 -10.17 -22.31
CA GLY A 201 -24.32 -9.60 -21.83
C GLY A 201 -24.18 -8.11 -21.58
N SER A 202 -24.01 -7.73 -20.31
CA SER A 202 -23.76 -6.35 -19.85
C SER A 202 -22.47 -6.21 -19.04
N ASP A 203 -21.74 -7.32 -18.87
CA ASP A 203 -20.71 -7.45 -17.87
C ASP A 203 -19.36 -7.63 -18.57
N ALA A 204 -18.30 -7.05 -18.00
CA ALA A 204 -16.95 -7.27 -18.44
C ALA A 204 -16.46 -8.63 -17.92
N VAL A 205 -16.00 -9.47 -18.83
CA VAL A 205 -15.55 -10.83 -18.53
C VAL A 205 -14.07 -10.99 -18.82
N ILE A 206 -13.37 -11.65 -17.90
CA ILE A 206 -12.00 -12.13 -18.11
C ILE A 206 -12.06 -13.65 -18.26
N ALA A 207 -11.55 -14.14 -19.39
CA ALA A 207 -11.40 -15.57 -19.65
C ALA A 207 -9.94 -15.91 -19.94
N VAL A 208 -9.54 -17.13 -19.59
CA VAL A 208 -8.17 -17.62 -19.78
C VAL A 208 -8.22 -18.94 -20.54
N ASP A 209 -7.32 -19.11 -21.52
CA ASP A 209 -7.11 -20.33 -22.28
C ASP A 209 -5.63 -20.77 -22.18
N ASP A 210 -5.41 -22.01 -21.76
CA ASP A 210 -4.11 -22.67 -21.64
C ASP A 210 -3.85 -23.73 -22.74
N GLY A 211 -4.69 -23.71 -23.78
CA GLY A 211 -4.72 -24.69 -24.85
C GLY A 211 -5.79 -25.78 -24.67
N SER A 212 -6.50 -25.81 -23.54
CA SER A 212 -7.66 -26.69 -23.31
C SER A 212 -9.01 -26.05 -23.70
N GLY A 213 -9.01 -24.75 -24.02
CA GLY A 213 -10.18 -23.95 -24.32
C GLY A 213 -10.43 -22.87 -23.26
N PRO A 214 -11.10 -21.77 -23.62
CA PRO A 214 -11.27 -20.64 -22.73
C PRO A 214 -12.22 -20.96 -21.58
N THR A 215 -11.81 -20.57 -20.37
CA THR A 215 -12.62 -20.68 -19.16
C THR A 215 -12.83 -19.29 -18.57
N LYS A 216 -14.09 -18.90 -18.31
CA LYS A 216 -14.43 -17.65 -17.60
C LYS A 216 -13.86 -17.70 -16.18
N GLN A 217 -13.09 -16.68 -15.82
CA GLN A 217 -12.45 -16.57 -14.52
C GLN A 217 -13.02 -15.44 -13.66
N TYR A 218 -13.53 -14.38 -14.28
CA TYR A 218 -14.09 -13.23 -13.58
C TYR A 218 -15.17 -12.55 -14.43
N GLU A 219 -16.07 -11.84 -13.74
CA GLU A 219 -17.17 -11.07 -14.31
C GLU A 219 -17.38 -9.84 -13.43
N ALA A 220 -17.43 -8.66 -14.05
CA ALA A 220 -17.58 -7.36 -13.42
C ALA A 220 -18.74 -6.62 -14.10
N ASP A 221 -19.62 -5.96 -13.34
CA ASP A 221 -20.70 -5.16 -13.90
C ASP A 221 -20.32 -3.68 -14.11
N ASP A 222 -19.15 -3.29 -13.61
CA ASP A 222 -18.57 -1.96 -13.75
C ASP A 222 -17.12 -2.04 -14.31
N SER A 223 -16.48 -0.89 -14.35
CA SER A 223 -15.08 -0.67 -14.59
C SER A 223 -14.16 -1.55 -13.75
N LEU A 224 -13.14 -2.10 -14.40
CA LEU A 224 -12.21 -3.04 -13.78
C LEU A 224 -10.77 -2.73 -14.14
N THR A 225 -9.87 -3.06 -13.22
CA THR A 225 -8.41 -3.08 -13.43
C THR A 225 -7.89 -4.48 -13.20
N LEU A 226 -7.35 -5.10 -14.25
CA LEU A 226 -6.65 -6.37 -14.20
C LEU A 226 -5.14 -6.12 -14.09
N ASP A 227 -4.45 -6.82 -13.19
CA ASP A 227 -3.00 -6.99 -13.25
C ASP A 227 -2.68 -8.42 -13.72
N VAL A 228 -2.12 -8.55 -14.91
CA VAL A 228 -1.82 -9.82 -15.59
C VAL A 228 -0.62 -10.54 -14.94
N VAL A 229 0.21 -9.86 -14.13
CA VAL A 229 1.38 -10.42 -13.45
C VAL A 229 1.06 -10.93 -12.04
N THR A 230 0.10 -10.31 -11.34
CA THR A 230 -0.35 -10.75 -10.01
C THR A 230 -1.73 -11.43 -9.99
N GLY A 231 -2.50 -11.32 -11.08
CA GLY A 231 -3.85 -11.87 -11.29
C GLY A 231 -4.90 -11.16 -10.46
N SER A 232 -4.53 -10.02 -9.85
CA SER A 232 -5.47 -9.22 -9.09
C SER A 232 -6.42 -8.51 -10.05
N VAL A 233 -7.70 -8.55 -9.72
CA VAL A 233 -8.71 -7.69 -10.32
C VAL A 233 -9.27 -6.77 -9.25
N ASN A 234 -9.39 -5.51 -9.62
CA ASN A 234 -10.00 -4.48 -8.79
C ASN A 234 -11.13 -3.83 -9.58
N GLU A 235 -12.34 -3.97 -9.07
CA GLU A 235 -13.56 -3.39 -9.64
C GLU A 235 -13.89 -2.09 -8.89
N THR A 236 -14.20 -1.03 -9.63
CA THR A 236 -14.49 0.27 -9.04
C THR A 236 -15.70 0.19 -8.12
N GLY A 237 -15.62 0.88 -6.97
CA GLY A 237 -16.70 0.86 -5.98
C GLY A 237 -16.64 -0.33 -5.03
N THR A 238 -15.68 -1.25 -5.20
CA THR A 238 -15.39 -2.31 -4.25
C THR A 238 -14.09 -2.04 -3.51
N GLU A 239 -14.06 -2.31 -2.21
CA GLU A 239 -12.80 -2.33 -1.43
C GLU A 239 -12.08 -3.68 -1.55
N SER A 240 -12.75 -4.67 -2.16
CA SER A 240 -12.23 -6.02 -2.37
C SER A 240 -11.32 -6.05 -3.59
N VAL A 241 -10.14 -6.65 -3.42
CA VAL A 241 -9.30 -7.07 -4.54
C VAL A 241 -9.53 -8.56 -4.72
N ASP A 242 -10.22 -8.94 -5.77
CA ASP A 242 -10.39 -10.33 -6.13
C ASP A 242 -9.17 -10.84 -6.88
N ARG A 243 -8.97 -12.15 -6.83
CA ARG A 243 -7.88 -12.81 -7.55
C ARG A 243 -8.48 -13.71 -8.60
N VAL A 244 -8.22 -13.33 -9.85
CA VAL A 244 -8.46 -14.19 -10.99
C VAL A 244 -7.40 -15.26 -10.95
N ASN A 245 -7.83 -16.50 -11.09
CA ASN A 245 -6.92 -17.62 -11.02
C ASN A 245 -6.13 -17.79 -12.33
N ILE A 246 -5.60 -16.71 -12.88
CA ILE A 246 -4.79 -16.72 -14.10
C ILE A 246 -3.60 -17.67 -13.89
N TYR A 247 -3.04 -17.77 -12.68
CA TYR A 247 -1.84 -18.59 -12.43
C TYR A 247 -2.04 -20.07 -12.18
N ASP A 248 -3.23 -20.57 -11.85
CA ASP A 248 -3.42 -22.03 -11.91
C ASP A 248 -3.17 -22.51 -13.35
N TYR A 249 -3.48 -21.68 -14.35
CA TYR A 249 -3.26 -21.94 -15.77
C TYR A 249 -1.85 -21.54 -16.27
N VAL A 250 -1.21 -20.54 -15.64
CA VAL A 250 0.17 -20.07 -15.97
C VAL A 250 1.24 -20.74 -15.10
N SER A 251 0.88 -21.72 -14.26
CA SER A 251 1.80 -22.42 -13.33
C SER A 251 2.98 -23.12 -14.03
N ASN A 252 2.83 -23.43 -15.32
CA ASN A 252 3.87 -24.01 -16.17
C ASN A 252 4.74 -22.99 -16.91
N LEU A 253 4.42 -21.69 -16.82
CA LEU A 253 5.16 -20.62 -17.47
C LEU A 253 6.22 -20.09 -16.50
N ASP A 254 7.48 -20.45 -16.74
CA ASP A 254 8.61 -19.86 -16.03
C ASP A 254 8.89 -18.43 -16.54
N LEU A 255 8.07 -17.49 -16.10
CA LEU A 255 8.20 -16.05 -16.31
C LEU A 255 9.45 -15.45 -15.63
N SER A 256 10.15 -16.23 -14.79
CA SER A 256 11.26 -15.73 -13.96
C SER A 256 12.63 -15.86 -14.64
N SER A 257 12.77 -16.69 -15.68
CA SER A 257 14.06 -16.90 -16.36
C SER A 257 14.00 -17.01 -17.89
N SER A 258 12.82 -17.25 -18.46
CA SER A 258 12.65 -17.49 -19.91
C SER A 258 12.29 -16.19 -20.63
N LYS A 259 12.72 -16.06 -21.89
CA LYS A 259 12.15 -15.03 -22.77
C LYS A 259 10.74 -15.47 -23.13
N TYR A 260 9.84 -14.50 -23.24
CA TYR A 260 8.50 -14.75 -23.74
C TYR A 260 8.03 -13.57 -24.58
N THR A 261 7.15 -13.85 -25.52
CA THR A 261 6.50 -12.82 -26.33
C THR A 261 5.13 -12.52 -25.74
N ILE A 262 4.86 -11.26 -25.41
CA ILE A 262 3.50 -10.79 -25.14
C ILE A 262 2.98 -10.18 -26.44
N SER A 263 1.91 -10.75 -27.01
CA SER A 263 1.22 -10.20 -28.17
C SER A 263 -0.16 -9.69 -27.79
N PHE A 264 -0.42 -8.43 -28.12
CA PHE A 264 -1.72 -7.77 -28.02
C PHE A 264 -2.43 -7.97 -29.36
N LYS A 265 -3.65 -8.51 -29.29
CA LYS A 265 -4.47 -8.89 -30.44
C LYS A 265 -5.84 -8.24 -30.38
N ASN A 266 -6.36 -7.88 -31.54
CA ASN A 266 -7.59 -7.12 -31.70
C ASN A 266 -7.56 -5.86 -30.85
N THR A 267 -6.49 -5.08 -31.01
CA THR A 267 -6.22 -3.92 -30.16
C THR A 267 -7.24 -2.79 -30.31
N ASN A 268 -8.11 -2.85 -31.31
CA ASN A 268 -9.23 -1.94 -31.54
C ASN A 268 -10.56 -2.43 -30.92
N GLU A 269 -10.55 -3.57 -30.24
CA GLU A 269 -11.72 -4.21 -29.61
C GLU A 269 -11.72 -4.03 -28.09
N ILE A 270 -10.90 -3.09 -27.61
CA ILE A 270 -10.80 -2.62 -26.23
C ILE A 270 -10.52 -1.12 -26.24
N GLU A 271 -11.19 -0.35 -25.40
CA GLU A 271 -10.83 1.04 -25.07
C GLU A 271 -10.42 1.12 -23.59
N GLY A 272 -9.29 1.78 -23.31
CA GLY A 272 -8.86 1.97 -21.93
C GLY A 272 -7.42 2.41 -21.74
N LYS A 273 -6.85 2.04 -20.59
CA LYS A 273 -5.47 2.34 -20.19
C LYS A 273 -4.72 1.03 -19.97
N TYR A 274 -3.44 1.02 -20.27
CA TYR A 274 -2.57 -0.09 -19.86
C TYR A 274 -1.19 0.43 -19.47
N THR A 275 -0.48 -0.37 -18.68
CA THR A 275 0.93 -0.14 -18.37
C THR A 275 1.61 -1.47 -18.13
N LEU A 276 2.87 -1.59 -18.53
CA LEU A 276 3.73 -2.70 -18.15
C LEU A 276 5.18 -2.22 -18.11
N THR A 277 5.97 -2.82 -17.22
CA THR A 277 7.38 -2.43 -17.02
C THR A 277 8.28 -3.62 -17.26
N VAL A 278 9.35 -3.41 -18.03
CA VAL A 278 10.35 -4.42 -18.38
C VAL A 278 11.75 -3.92 -18.03
N PRO A 279 12.71 -4.81 -17.74
CA PRO A 279 14.09 -4.41 -17.51
C PRO A 279 14.73 -3.88 -18.81
N GLU A 280 15.79 -3.10 -18.68
CA GLU A 280 16.56 -2.64 -19.83
C GLU A 280 17.14 -3.85 -20.60
N GLY A 281 17.04 -3.83 -21.94
CA GLY A 281 17.39 -4.98 -22.78
C GLY A 281 16.40 -6.15 -22.76
N GLY A 282 15.36 -6.09 -21.92
CA GLY A 282 14.21 -7.01 -21.92
C GLY A 282 13.12 -6.58 -22.90
N PHE A 283 13.50 -5.91 -24.00
CA PHE A 283 12.59 -5.33 -24.97
C PHE A 283 13.28 -5.25 -26.34
N GLU A 284 12.67 -5.88 -27.34
CA GLU A 284 13.07 -5.78 -28.75
C GLU A 284 11.92 -5.15 -29.54
N GLU A 285 12.18 -3.99 -30.17
CA GLU A 285 11.18 -3.17 -30.85
C GLU A 285 10.67 -3.84 -32.13
N SER A 286 9.44 -4.36 -32.10
CA SER A 286 8.68 -4.55 -33.34
C SER A 286 7.20 -4.29 -33.11
N GLY A 287 6.74 -3.10 -33.50
CA GLY A 287 5.32 -2.77 -33.61
C GLY A 287 4.63 -2.31 -32.32
N SER A 288 5.31 -2.20 -31.17
CA SER A 288 4.69 -1.70 -29.94
C SER A 288 4.64 -0.16 -29.88
N PRO A 289 3.79 0.41 -29.01
CA PRO A 289 3.84 1.83 -28.65
C PRO A 289 5.18 2.27 -28.06
N ASP A 290 5.47 3.57 -28.16
CA ASP A 290 6.77 4.18 -27.78
C ASP A 290 7.07 3.97 -26.28
N PRO A 291 8.10 3.17 -25.92
CA PRO A 291 8.45 2.90 -24.54
C PRO A 291 9.09 4.12 -23.88
N LYS A 292 8.72 4.39 -22.62
CA LYS A 292 9.32 5.44 -21.79
C LYS A 292 10.36 4.88 -20.85
N ASN A 293 11.32 5.71 -20.45
CA ASN A 293 12.29 5.31 -19.43
C ASN A 293 11.58 5.10 -18.09
N ALA A 294 11.97 4.04 -17.38
CA ALA A 294 11.40 3.71 -16.08
C ALA A 294 12.45 3.10 -15.17
N ILE A 295 12.19 3.15 -13.87
CA ILE A 295 12.96 2.42 -12.87
C ILE A 295 12.35 1.05 -12.74
N TYR A 296 13.17 0.03 -12.97
CA TYR A 296 12.79 -1.36 -12.89
C TYR A 296 12.94 -1.93 -11.47
N SER A 297 13.96 -1.48 -10.76
CA SER A 297 14.10 -1.68 -9.31
C SER A 297 15.15 -0.75 -8.74
N SER A 298 15.01 -0.38 -7.48
CA SER A 298 16.03 0.32 -6.71
C SER A 298 16.24 -0.40 -5.39
N THR A 299 17.50 -0.54 -4.98
CA THR A 299 17.87 -1.10 -3.68
C THR A 299 18.41 0.01 -2.80
N PHE A 300 17.97 0.04 -1.55
CA PHE A 300 18.38 1.02 -0.55
C PHE A 300 18.99 0.32 0.65
N ASP A 301 20.12 0.81 1.13
CA ASP A 301 20.63 0.42 2.44
C ASP A 301 19.85 1.20 3.50
N LEU A 302 19.36 0.46 4.49
CA LEU A 302 18.62 0.93 5.64
C LEU A 302 19.48 0.70 6.88
N THR A 303 19.88 1.78 7.55
CA THR A 303 20.44 1.71 8.90
C THR A 303 19.49 2.39 9.87
N TYR A 304 19.04 1.68 10.89
CA TYR A 304 18.16 2.18 11.94
C TYR A 304 18.84 1.98 13.29
N GLU A 305 18.98 3.05 14.07
CA GLU A 305 19.67 3.09 15.36
C GLU A 305 18.74 3.73 16.40
N SER A 306 18.47 3.01 17.48
CA SER A 306 17.68 3.45 18.63
C SER A 306 18.37 3.03 19.94
N PRO A 307 18.01 3.60 21.10
CA PRO A 307 18.69 3.32 22.38
C PRO A 307 18.73 1.84 22.80
N GLY A 308 17.96 0.96 22.15
CA GLY A 308 17.95 -0.49 22.39
C GLY A 308 18.21 -1.37 21.17
N TYR A 309 18.32 -0.81 19.96
CA TYR A 309 18.37 -1.60 18.73
C TYR A 309 19.23 -0.92 17.65
N ASP A 310 20.09 -1.72 17.01
CA ASP A 310 20.79 -1.37 15.78
C ASP A 310 20.36 -2.35 14.69
N TYR A 311 19.89 -1.83 13.56
CA TYR A 311 19.51 -2.60 12.40
C TYR A 311 20.24 -2.07 11.17
N GLU A 312 20.79 -2.97 10.38
CA GLU A 312 21.36 -2.70 9.07
C GLU A 312 20.83 -3.76 8.10
N GLY A 313 20.29 -3.32 6.96
CA GLY A 313 19.83 -4.24 5.93
C GLY A 313 19.46 -3.51 4.64
N GLU A 314 19.03 -4.26 3.65
CA GLU A 314 18.66 -3.72 2.34
C GLU A 314 17.16 -3.81 2.13
N ILE A 315 16.58 -2.77 1.51
CA ILE A 315 15.21 -2.77 1.04
C ILE A 315 15.23 -2.60 -0.48
N ARG A 316 14.67 -3.58 -1.17
CA ARG A 316 14.45 -3.51 -2.62
C ARG A 316 13.05 -3.01 -2.90
N ILE A 317 12.95 -2.06 -3.81
CA ILE A 317 11.70 -1.44 -4.24
C ILE A 317 11.61 -1.60 -5.75
N ALA A 318 10.50 -2.14 -6.23
CA ALA A 318 10.28 -2.41 -7.64
C ALA A 318 8.79 -2.28 -7.98
N PRO A 319 8.44 -2.06 -9.26
CA PRO A 319 7.08 -2.34 -9.73
C PRO A 319 6.74 -3.79 -9.42
N CYS A 320 5.46 -4.07 -9.18
CA CYS A 320 5.04 -5.38 -8.71
C CYS A 320 5.42 -6.53 -9.64
N SER A 321 5.98 -7.56 -9.01
CA SER A 321 6.27 -8.86 -9.55
C SER A 321 5.27 -9.89 -9.03
N ARG A 322 5.37 -11.11 -9.56
CA ARG A 322 4.51 -12.24 -9.17
C ARG A 322 4.61 -12.61 -7.68
N SER A 323 5.78 -12.44 -7.06
CA SER A 323 6.02 -12.81 -5.66
C SER A 323 5.46 -11.81 -4.65
N ASP A 324 5.00 -10.65 -5.11
CA ASP A 324 4.61 -9.57 -4.22
C ASP A 324 3.18 -9.76 -3.70
N THR A 325 3.02 -9.68 -2.39
CA THR A 325 1.72 -9.80 -1.70
C THR A 325 1.04 -8.46 -1.47
N ARG A 326 1.76 -7.35 -1.68
CA ARG A 326 1.27 -5.98 -1.53
C ARG A 326 1.73 -5.13 -2.71
N CYS A 327 0.76 -4.63 -3.47
CA CYS A 327 1.02 -3.92 -4.71
C CYS A 327 0.37 -2.56 -4.76
N LEU A 328 1.19 -1.55 -5.03
CA LEU A 328 0.72 -0.20 -5.30
C LEU A 328 0.29 -0.09 -6.78
N SER A 329 -0.81 0.63 -7.04
CA SER A 329 -1.39 0.72 -8.38
C SER A 329 -0.93 1.90 -9.21
N TYR A 330 -0.56 1.64 -10.47
CA TYR A 330 -0.13 2.65 -11.42
C TYR A 330 -1.31 3.25 -12.17
N ILE A 331 -2.32 2.44 -12.46
CA ILE A 331 -3.55 2.85 -13.11
C ILE A 331 -4.74 2.33 -12.31
N ARG A 332 -5.87 3.02 -12.43
CA ARG A 332 -7.18 2.58 -11.96
C ARG A 332 -8.19 2.89 -13.05
N ALA A 333 -9.20 2.05 -13.16
CA ALA A 333 -10.39 2.38 -13.91
C ALA A 333 -11.19 3.45 -13.16
N GLY A 334 -11.81 4.37 -13.90
CA GLY A 334 -12.52 5.52 -13.32
C GLY A 334 -11.59 6.61 -12.76
N GLY A 335 -11.64 7.79 -13.39
CA GLY A 335 -10.93 8.99 -12.96
C GLY A 335 -10.11 9.64 -14.09
N THR A 336 -10.46 10.89 -14.40
CA THR A 336 -9.63 11.84 -15.17
C THR A 336 -8.41 12.28 -14.37
#